data_AF-A0A7L3L9T1-F1
#
_entry.id   AF-A0A7L3L9T1-F1
#
_cell.length_a   1.000
_cell.length_b   1.000
_cell.length_c   1.000
_cell.angle_alpha   90.00
_cell.angle_beta   90.00
_cell.angle_gamma   90.00
#
_symmetry.space_group_name_H-M   'P 1'
#
loop_
_entity.id
_entity.type
_entity.pdbx_description
1 polymer ?
#
loop_
_entity_poly.entity_id
_entity_poly.type
_entity_poly.pdbx_seq_one_letter_code
_entity_poly.pdbx_strand_id
1 'polypeptide(L)'
;VHPSGKLFVLSDGEGKHATVELSEPLEEEISGVLEVVGRVTNQATIMCVSYLQFREDKSPFDLETYSEAVKIIHEFPEYFPFG
;
A
#
# COMPACT_ATOMS: atom_id res chain seq x y z
N VAL A 1 13.67 -0.83 -0.90
CA VAL A 1 13.54 -2.30 -1.10
C VAL A 1 14.72 -2.98 -0.42
N HIS A 2 14.48 -4.08 0.31
CA HIS A 2 15.53 -4.87 0.96
C HIS A 2 16.35 -5.65 -0.10
N PRO A 3 17.67 -5.89 0.09
CA PRO A 3 18.51 -6.57 -0.91
C PRO A 3 18.04 -7.96 -1.35
N SER A 4 17.24 -8.66 -0.54
CA SER A 4 16.66 -9.95 -0.92
C SER A 4 15.53 -9.84 -1.95
N GLY A 5 15.03 -8.64 -2.23
CA GLY A 5 13.84 -8.41 -3.04
C GLY A 5 12.53 -8.87 -2.39
N LYS A 6 12.56 -9.45 -1.18
CA LYS A 6 11.39 -10.04 -0.49
C LYS A 6 10.73 -9.10 0.52
N LEU A 7 11.23 -7.88 0.67
CA LEU A 7 10.71 -6.91 1.64
C LEU A 7 10.87 -5.50 1.09
N PHE A 8 9.82 -4.69 1.23
CA PHE A 8 9.89 -3.26 0.95
C PHE A 8 9.04 -2.49 1.95
N VAL A 9 9.22 -1.17 1.97
CA VAL A 9 8.53 -0.27 2.90
C VAL A 9 7.76 0.74 2.08
N LEU A 10 6.49 0.92 2.41
CA LEU A 10 5.65 1.98 1.87
C LEU A 10 5.47 3.06 2.93
N SER A 11 5.26 4.29 2.47
CA SER A 11 4.79 5.39 3.30
C SER A 11 3.35 5.72 2.90
N ASP A 12 2.47 5.91 3.87
CA ASP A 12 1.12 6.42 3.63
C ASP A 12 1.12 7.95 3.43
N GLY A 13 -0.08 8.51 3.19
CA GLY A 13 -0.27 9.95 3.01
C GLY A 13 -0.03 10.80 4.26
N GLU A 14 0.24 10.20 5.42
CA GLU A 14 0.63 10.89 6.65
C GLU A 14 2.13 10.71 6.97
N GLY A 15 2.89 10.07 6.07
CA GLY A 15 4.30 9.78 6.29
C GLY A 15 4.58 8.58 7.20
N LYS A 16 3.55 7.80 7.58
CA LYS A 16 3.73 6.60 8.41
C LYS A 16 4.11 5.42 7.54
N HIS A 17 4.93 4.54 8.10
CA HIS A 17 5.52 3.44 7.35
C HIS A 17 4.82 2.10 7.61
N ALA A 18 4.66 1.33 6.55
CA ALA A 18 4.25 -0.07 6.61
C ALA A 18 5.29 -0.95 5.91
N THR A 19 5.66 -2.06 6.55
CA THR A 19 6.53 -3.07 5.96
C THR A 19 5.69 -4.09 5.19
N VAL A 20 6.07 -4.33 3.94
CA VAL A 20 5.45 -5.32 3.06
C VAL A 20 6.42 -6.47 2.85
N GLU A 21 5.94 -7.69 3.08
CA GLU A 21 6.67 -8.95 2.89
C GLU A 21 6.13 -9.67 1.65
N LEU A 22 7.04 -10.27 0.88
CA LEU A 22 6.72 -11.03 -0.32
C LEU A 22 7.16 -12.49 -0.15
N SER A 23 6.36 -13.44 -0.65
CA SER A 23 6.74 -14.85 -0.67
C SER A 23 7.93 -15.12 -1.59
N GLU A 24 7.94 -14.45 -2.75
CA GLU A 24 9.01 -14.49 -3.75
C GLU A 24 9.64 -13.11 -3.96
N PRO A 25 10.91 -13.01 -4.38
CA PRO A 25 11.53 -11.72 -4.66
C PRO A 25 10.79 -10.97 -5.77
N LEU A 26 10.83 -9.64 -5.75
CA LEU A 26 10.35 -8.81 -6.85
C LEU A 26 11.02 -9.21 -8.18
N GLU A 27 10.20 -9.39 -9.21
CA GLU A 27 10.67 -9.70 -10.57
C GLU A 27 11.05 -8.43 -11.35
N GLU A 28 10.46 -7.30 -10.97
CA GLU A 28 10.66 -5.99 -11.61
C GLU A 28 10.95 -4.89 -10.59
N GLU A 29 11.56 -3.80 -11.06
CA GLU A 29 11.78 -2.62 -10.22
C GLU A 29 10.46 -1.89 -9.99
N ILE A 30 10.17 -1.62 -8.72
CA ILE A 30 8.97 -0.88 -8.30
C ILE A 30 9.37 0.52 -7.83
N SER A 31 8.51 1.50 -8.12
CA SER A 31 8.73 2.89 -7.70
C SER A 31 7.42 3.68 -7.62
N GLY A 32 7.46 4.87 -7.03
CA GLY A 32 6.29 5.74 -6.91
C GLY A 32 5.23 5.17 -5.97
N VAL A 33 3.96 5.40 -6.31
CA VAL A 33 2.82 4.93 -5.52
C VAL A 33 2.46 3.49 -5.88
N LEU A 34 2.36 2.63 -4.87
CA LEU A 34 1.91 1.25 -4.99
C LEU A 34 0.65 0.98 -4.16
N GLU A 35 -0.30 0.28 -4.76
CA GLU A 35 -1.36 -0.41 -4.06
C GLU A 35 -0.89 -1.83 -3.73
N VAL A 36 -1.00 -2.23 -2.47
CA VAL A 36 -0.65 -3.57 -1.99
C VAL A 36 -1.87 -4.22 -1.37
N VAL A 37 -2.22 -5.40 -1.89
CA VAL A 37 -3.29 -6.25 -1.34
C VAL A 37 -2.63 -7.43 -0.65
N GLY A 38 -3.00 -7.67 0.60
CA GLY A 38 -2.40 -8.71 1.41
C GLY A 38 -3.11 -8.92 2.73
N ARG A 39 -2.49 -9.75 3.59
CA ARG A 39 -2.96 -10.01 4.94
C ARG A 39 -2.03 -9.35 5.94
N VAL A 40 -2.59 -8.61 6.89
CA VAL A 40 -1.84 -8.10 8.05
C VAL A 40 -1.35 -9.27 8.91
N THR A 41 -0.06 -9.26 9.26
CA THR A 41 0.58 -10.30 10.08
C THR A 41 0.50 -9.94 11.58
N ASN A 42 0.92 -10.88 12.44
CA ASN A 42 1.01 -10.64 13.88
C ASN A 42 2.12 -9.64 14.26
N GLN A 43 3.00 -9.30 13.33
CA GLN A 43 4.09 -8.33 13.48
C GLN A 43 3.71 -6.94 12.93
N ALA A 44 2.42 -6.73 12.58
CA ALA A 44 1.94 -5.50 11.94
C ALA A 44 2.64 -5.18 10.59
N THR A 45 3.09 -6.22 9.89
CA THR A 45 3.52 -6.14 8.49
C THR A 45 2.39 -6.62 7.57
N ILE A 46 2.55 -6.45 6.26
CA ILE A 46 1.60 -6.93 5.26
C ILE A 46 2.25 -8.08 4.48
N MET A 47 1.72 -9.29 4.63
CA MET A 47 2.05 -10.41 3.74
C MET A 47 1.32 -10.20 2.41
N CYS A 48 2.07 -9.74 1.41
CA CYS A 48 1.56 -9.34 0.11
C CYS A 48 1.08 -10.56 -0.71
N VAL A 49 -0.11 -10.43 -1.31
CA VAL A 49 -0.68 -11.37 -2.27
C VAL A 49 -0.53 -10.81 -3.69
N SER A 50 -0.76 -9.51 -3.86
CA SER A 50 -0.58 -8.80 -5.13
C SER A 50 -0.28 -7.33 -4.90
N TYR A 51 0.40 -6.70 -5.85
CA TYR A 51 0.63 -5.26 -5.85
C TYR A 51 0.38 -4.68 -7.25
N LEU A 52 0.07 -3.38 -7.29
CA LEU A 52 -0.13 -2.61 -8.51
C LEU A 52 0.56 -1.26 -8.38
N GLN A 53 1.41 -0.91 -9.33
CA GLN A 53 2.00 0.43 -9.41
C GLN A 53 1.03 1.39 -10.10
N PHE A 54 0.76 2.53 -9.48
CA PHE A 54 -0.11 3.56 -10.06
C PHE A 54 0.61 4.30 -11.19
N ARG A 55 -0.15 4.66 -12.23
CA ARG A 55 0.38 5.44 -13.35
C ARG A 55 0.40 6.91 -12.99
N GLU A 56 1.58 7.51 -13.01
CA GLU A 56 1.79 8.92 -12.69
C GLU A 56 2.31 9.73 -13.90
N ASP A 57 2.23 9.17 -15.10
CA ASP A 57 2.75 9.76 -16.35
C ASP A 57 1.98 11.02 -16.79
N LYS A 58 0.70 11.14 -16.41
CA LYS A 58 -0.17 12.27 -16.76
C LYS A 58 -0.43 13.23 -15.60
N SER A 59 -0.43 12.72 -14.37
CA SER A 59 -0.70 13.48 -13.16
C SER A 59 -0.14 12.73 -11.95
N PRO A 60 0.48 13.43 -10.99
CA PRO A 60 0.92 12.81 -9.74
C PRO A 60 -0.29 12.30 -8.96
N PHE A 61 -0.10 11.21 -8.21
CA PHE A 61 -1.14 10.71 -7.31
C PHE A 61 -1.10 11.45 -5.97
N ASP A 62 -2.22 12.04 -5.56
CA ASP A 62 -2.33 12.76 -4.29
C ASP A 62 -2.61 11.80 -3.13
N LEU A 63 -1.54 11.38 -2.46
CA LEU A 63 -1.60 10.43 -1.35
C LEU A 63 -2.22 11.04 -0.08
N GLU A 64 -2.09 12.35 0.12
CA GLU A 64 -2.70 13.06 1.26
C GLU A 64 -4.22 13.04 1.12
N THR A 65 -4.73 13.42 -0.05
CA THR A 65 -6.17 13.34 -0.35
C THR A 65 -6.69 11.90 -0.27
N TYR A 66 -5.92 10.91 -0.72
CA TYR A 66 -6.29 9.50 -0.57
C TYR A 66 -6.40 9.07 0.92
N SER A 67 -5.48 9.54 1.77
CA SER A 67 -5.54 9.28 3.22
C SER A 67 -6.81 9.85 3.87
N GLU A 68 -7.22 11.06 3.48
CA GLU A 68 -8.48 11.64 3.94
C GLU A 68 -9.70 10.82 3.49
N ALA A 69 -9.69 10.31 2.26
CA ALA A 69 -10.74 9.42 1.79
C ALA A 69 -10.81 8.11 2.60
N VAL A 70 -9.65 7.52 2.98
CA VAL A 70 -9.61 6.34 3.85
C VAL A 70 -10.22 6.63 5.23
N LYS A 71 -9.99 7.82 5.79
CA LYS A 71 -10.61 8.24 7.06
C LYS A 71 -12.13 8.31 6.94
N ILE A 72 -12.64 8.94 5.88
CA ILE A 72 -14.08 9.06 5.59
C ILE A 72 -14.72 7.66 5.44
N ILE A 73 -14.08 6.73 4.75
CA ILE A 73 -14.57 5.34 4.60
C ILE A 73 -14.81 4.68 5.96
N HIS A 74 -13.89 4.89 6.91
CA HIS A 74 -14.00 4.31 8.24
C HIS A 74 -14.93 5.11 9.17
N GLU A 75 -15.07 6.42 8.95
CA GLU A 75 -15.98 7.29 9.71
C GLU A 75 -17.45 7.05 9.35
N PHE A 76 -17.72 6.68 8.10
CA PHE A 76 -19.07 6.53 7.53
C PHE A 76 -19.30 5.13 6.89
N PRO A 77 -19.13 4.04 7.65
CA PRO A 77 -19.17 2.66 7.11
C PRO A 77 -20.53 2.27 6.52
N GLU A 78 -21.62 2.95 6.90
CA GLU A 78 -22.96 2.71 6.34
C GLU A 78 -23.09 3.12 4.87
N TYR A 79 -22.23 4.02 4.39
CA TYR A 79 -22.18 4.46 2.99
C TYR A 79 -21.09 3.75 2.18
N PHE A 80 -20.16 3.08 2.86
CA PHE A 80 -19.12 2.25 2.24
C PHE A 80 -19.03 0.89 2.96
N PRO A 81 -20.07 0.04 2.83
CA PRO A 81 -20.14 -1.22 3.56
C PRO A 81 -19.05 -2.18 3.10
N PHE A 82 -18.37 -2.79 4.07
CA PHE A 82 -17.46 -3.92 3.87
C PHE A 82 -18.18 -5.23 4.19
N GLY A 83 -18.34 -6.12 3.21
CA GLY A 83 -19.13 -7.36 3.34
C GLY A 83 -18.90 -8.35 2.21
#